data_AF-A0A1G2BR29-F1
#
_entry.id   AF-A0A1G2BR29-F1
#
_cell.length_a   1.000
_cell.length_b   1.000
_cell.length_c   1.000
_cell.angle_alpha   90.00
_cell.angle_beta   90.00
_cell.angle_gamma   90.00
#
_symmetry.space_group_name_H-M   'P 1'
#
loop_
_entity.id
_entity.type
_entity.pdbx_description
1 polymer ?
#
loop_
_entity_poly.entity_id
_entity_poly.type
_entity_poly.pdbx_seq_one_letter_code
_entity_poly.pdbx_strand_id
1 'polypeptide(L)'
;MHKEKKGFTQHHFLSGSHGSRIVSSNKSGARKLGLPSTTFSTKSGAGFTLIELIIVVAIIGLLAAALYVAIDPAARLGNARDARRYADVTAILNAILQYTSDTSTLPTQLDCAVGTYCMIQNGGSASDETTGSNCTELDSNPPTAMAIGLSLVDKYLASIPIDPSAASTATSSSGYYLKRSTSGRITVGSCTKYQTASIEVQR
;
A
#
# COMPACT_ATOMS: atom_id res chain seq x y z
N MET A 1 24.21 -53.54 21.62
CA MET A 1 24.48 -52.75 22.85
C MET A 1 23.71 -51.43 22.69
N HIS A 2 22.40 -51.37 22.97
CA HIS A 2 21.79 -50.94 24.25
C HIS A 2 22.46 -49.71 24.90
N LYS A 3 21.86 -48.51 24.76
CA LYS A 3 21.10 -47.83 25.85
C LYS A 3 20.56 -46.46 25.45
N GLU A 4 19.25 -46.36 25.54
CA GLU A 4 18.42 -45.20 25.84
C GLU A 4 18.86 -44.51 27.16
N LYS A 5 18.77 -43.18 27.22
CA LYS A 5 18.61 -42.43 28.48
C LYS A 5 17.58 -41.33 28.32
N LYS A 6 16.44 -41.54 28.98
CA LYS A 6 15.44 -40.53 29.35
C LYS A 6 16.02 -39.58 30.41
N GLY A 7 15.55 -38.33 30.44
CA GLY A 7 15.81 -37.39 31.53
C GLY A 7 14.85 -36.21 31.51
N PHE A 8 13.77 -36.32 32.29
CA PHE A 8 12.78 -35.29 32.60
C PHE A 8 13.16 -34.61 33.93
N THR A 9 13.00 -33.29 34.07
CA THR A 9 12.73 -32.66 35.38
C THR A 9 11.82 -31.43 35.23
N GLN A 10 10.78 -31.40 36.07
CA GLN A 10 9.88 -30.27 36.30
C GLN A 10 10.50 -29.28 37.29
N HIS A 11 10.14 -28.00 37.18
CA HIS A 11 10.33 -27.03 38.27
C HIS A 11 8.97 -26.63 38.84
N HIS A 12 8.72 -27.18 40.03
CA HIS A 12 7.65 -26.85 40.96
C HIS A 12 8.08 -25.62 41.77
N PHE A 13 7.30 -24.53 41.76
CA PHE A 13 7.50 -23.40 42.68
C PHE A 13 6.36 -23.36 43.70
N LEU A 14 6.76 -23.37 44.97
CA LEU A 14 5.94 -23.59 46.14
C LEU A 14 5.17 -22.33 46.58
N SER A 15 3.95 -22.59 47.05
CA SER A 15 3.07 -21.72 47.83
C SER A 15 3.69 -21.29 49.16
N GLY A 16 3.58 -20.00 49.48
CA GLY A 16 3.96 -19.41 50.77
C GLY A 16 2.73 -18.95 51.55
N SER A 17 2.39 -19.72 52.58
CA SER A 17 1.39 -19.47 53.62
C SER A 17 2.06 -18.86 54.86
N HIS A 18 1.34 -17.98 55.56
CA HIS A 18 1.41 -17.59 56.99
C HIS A 18 1.29 -16.05 57.14
N GLY A 19 0.50 -15.48 58.05
CA GLY A 19 -0.22 -16.07 59.17
C GLY A 19 -1.23 -15.09 59.77
N SER A 20 -2.23 -15.67 60.43
CA SER A 20 -3.30 -15.00 61.16
C SER A 20 -2.83 -14.61 62.57
N ARG A 21 -3.16 -13.41 63.03
CA ARG A 21 -3.16 -13.05 64.46
C ARG A 21 -4.40 -12.22 64.77
N ILE A 22 -5.31 -12.84 65.53
CA ILE A 22 -6.43 -12.21 66.21
C ILE A 22 -5.99 -11.93 67.65
N VAL A 23 -6.20 -10.71 68.14
CA VAL A 23 -6.29 -10.38 69.58
C VAL A 23 -7.50 -9.48 69.81
N SER A 24 -8.16 -9.77 70.93
CA SER A 24 -9.51 -9.43 71.37
C SER A 24 -9.57 -8.16 72.26
N SER A 25 -10.67 -7.41 72.08
CA SER A 25 -11.52 -6.68 73.06
C SER A 25 -10.94 -5.69 74.08
N ASN A 26 -11.44 -4.43 74.06
CA ASN A 26 -12.04 -3.78 75.25
C ASN A 26 -12.95 -2.58 74.88
N LYS A 27 -14.27 -2.80 74.96
CA LYS A 27 -15.35 -2.00 75.60
C LYS A 27 -15.37 -0.45 75.51
N SER A 28 -16.59 0.01 75.18
CA SER A 28 -17.28 1.22 75.69
C SER A 28 -17.09 2.54 74.95
N GLY A 29 -18.13 2.97 74.23
CA GLY A 29 -18.27 4.36 73.83
C GLY A 29 -19.18 4.53 72.63
N ALA A 30 -20.49 4.49 72.85
CA ALA A 30 -21.48 4.87 71.84
C ALA A 30 -21.18 6.28 71.30
N ARG A 31 -20.78 6.37 70.03
CA ARG A 31 -20.84 7.63 69.26
C ARG A 31 -21.30 7.34 67.85
N LYS A 32 -22.59 7.64 67.66
CA LYS A 32 -23.21 8.19 66.46
C LYS A 32 -22.86 7.47 65.16
N LEU A 33 -23.77 6.56 64.83
CA LEU A 33 -24.06 6.06 63.49
C LEU A 33 -23.94 7.19 62.46
N GLY A 34 -22.94 7.10 61.59
CA GLY A 34 -22.75 7.95 60.44
C GLY A 34 -21.98 7.15 59.41
N LEU A 35 -22.71 6.42 58.56
CA LEU A 35 -22.09 5.82 57.38
C LEU A 35 -21.50 6.97 56.54
N PRO A 36 -20.26 6.87 56.04
CA PRO A 36 -19.79 7.79 55.03
C PRO A 36 -20.70 7.61 53.81
N SER A 37 -21.60 8.58 53.62
CA SER A 37 -22.41 8.67 52.42
C SER A 37 -21.44 8.82 51.26
N THR A 38 -21.26 7.75 50.48
CA THR A 38 -20.64 7.82 49.16
C THR A 38 -21.63 8.46 48.20
N THR A 39 -22.03 9.70 48.49
CA THR A 39 -22.69 10.55 47.49
C THR A 39 -21.57 11.19 46.69
N PHE A 40 -21.29 10.62 45.53
CA PHE A 40 -20.52 11.33 44.51
C PHE A 40 -21.32 12.58 44.13
N SER A 41 -20.87 13.73 44.63
CA SER A 41 -21.35 15.04 44.18
C SER A 41 -20.86 15.24 42.74
N THR A 42 -21.72 14.93 41.78
CA THR A 42 -21.55 15.40 40.40
C THR A 42 -21.78 16.90 40.41
N LYS A 43 -20.69 17.69 40.45
CA LYS A 43 -20.76 19.12 40.11
C LYS A 43 -21.43 19.24 38.75
N SER A 44 -22.38 20.18 38.66
CA SER A 44 -23.22 20.47 37.50
C SER A 44 -22.40 20.48 36.22
N GLY A 45 -22.55 19.40 35.44
CA GLY A 45 -22.10 19.35 34.07
C GLY A 45 -22.85 20.41 33.28
N ALA A 46 -22.11 21.32 32.65
CA ALA A 46 -22.64 22.07 31.52
C ALA A 46 -22.85 21.04 30.39
N GLY A 47 -24.08 20.54 30.27
CA GLY A 47 -24.49 19.73 29.13
C GLY A 47 -24.68 20.63 27.91
N PHE A 48 -24.27 20.16 26.75
CA PHE A 48 -24.63 20.78 25.47
C PHE A 48 -26.15 20.80 25.34
N THR A 49 -26.71 21.93 24.93
CA THR A 49 -28.12 22.01 24.58
C THR A 49 -28.37 21.27 23.27
N LEU A 50 -29.58 20.71 23.11
CA LEU A 50 -29.97 20.05 21.85
C LEU A 50 -29.90 21.01 20.66
N ILE A 51 -30.23 22.29 20.87
CA ILE A 51 -30.16 23.30 19.81
C ILE A 51 -28.73 23.59 19.39
N GLU A 52 -27.77 23.64 20.32
CA GLU A 52 -26.35 23.79 19.99
C GLU A 52 -25.84 22.62 19.15
N LEU A 53 -26.23 21.38 19.49
CA LEU A 53 -25.83 20.21 18.72
C LEU A 53 -26.45 20.23 17.31
N ILE A 54 -27.74 20.58 17.20
CA ILE A 54 -28.45 20.66 15.91
C ILE A 54 -27.81 21.70 14.98
N ILE A 55 -27.45 22.87 15.49
CA ILE A 55 -26.78 23.90 14.68
C ILE A 55 -25.41 23.43 14.21
N VAL A 56 -24.66 22.74 15.07
CA VAL A 56 -23.31 22.24 14.73
C VAL A 56 -23.38 21.21 13.60
N VAL A 57 -24.27 20.21 13.66
CA VAL A 57 -24.39 19.22 12.58
C VAL A 57 -24.93 19.83 11.30
N ALA A 58 -25.78 20.86 11.39
CA ALA A 58 -26.25 21.60 10.22
C ALA A 58 -25.11 22.36 9.53
N ILE A 59 -24.24 23.04 10.30
CA ILE A 59 -23.08 23.75 9.75
C ILE A 59 -22.06 22.76 9.16
N ILE A 60 -21.77 21.65 9.84
CA ILE A 60 -20.87 20.61 9.32
C ILE A 60 -21.40 20.04 8.00
N GLY A 61 -22.70 19.76 7.93
CA GLY A 61 -23.33 19.27 6.69
C GLY A 61 -23.21 20.27 5.53
N LEU A 62 -23.46 21.56 5.80
CA LEU A 62 -23.31 22.62 4.80
C LEU A 62 -21.87 22.74 4.29
N LEU A 63 -20.89 22.76 5.21
CA LEU A 63 -19.48 22.86 4.85
C LEU A 63 -18.98 21.63 4.09
N ALA A 64 -19.42 20.44 4.47
CA ALA A 64 -19.07 19.19 3.78
C ALA A 64 -19.60 19.18 2.34
N ALA A 65 -20.85 19.61 2.12
CA ALA A 65 -21.42 19.72 0.77
C ALA A 65 -20.67 20.75 -0.09
N ALA A 66 -20.34 21.92 0.47
CA ALA A 66 -19.55 22.93 -0.23
C ALA A 66 -18.15 22.42 -0.61
N LEU A 67 -17.49 21.69 0.30
CA LEU A 67 -16.17 21.13 0.07
C LEU A 67 -16.16 20.07 -1.03
N TYR A 68 -17.18 19.22 -1.09
CA TYR A 68 -17.30 18.19 -2.13
C TYR A 68 -17.38 18.79 -3.54
N VAL A 69 -18.09 19.91 -3.69
CA VAL A 69 -18.16 20.64 -4.97
C VAL A 69 -16.85 21.38 -5.27
N ALA A 70 -16.19 21.92 -4.25
CA ALA A 70 -14.97 22.70 -4.41
C ALA A 70 -13.72 21.85 -4.70
N ILE A 71 -13.65 20.64 -4.16
CA ILE A 71 -12.52 19.73 -4.28
C ILE A 71 -13.02 18.51 -5.03
N ASP A 72 -12.80 18.45 -6.34
CA ASP A 72 -13.01 17.20 -7.10
C ASP A 72 -12.02 16.15 -6.60
N PRO A 73 -12.46 15.19 -5.75
CA PRO A 73 -11.55 14.23 -5.15
C PRO A 73 -11.11 13.19 -6.18
N ALA A 74 -11.94 12.91 -7.19
CA ALA A 74 -11.63 11.99 -8.27
C ALA A 74 -10.49 12.55 -9.12
N ALA A 75 -10.53 13.84 -9.46
CA ALA A 75 -9.44 14.51 -10.17
C ALA A 75 -8.12 14.49 -9.40
N ARG A 76 -8.16 14.71 -8.09
CA ARG A 76 -6.94 14.67 -7.27
C ARG A 76 -6.30 13.28 -7.22
N LEU A 77 -7.10 12.24 -7.05
CA LEU A 77 -6.62 10.86 -7.06
C LEU A 77 -6.10 10.47 -8.45
N GLY A 78 -6.81 10.88 -9.50
CA GLY A 78 -6.41 10.69 -10.89
C GLY A 78 -5.05 11.33 -11.21
N ASN A 79 -4.88 12.61 -10.87
CA ASN A 79 -3.62 13.33 -11.06
C ASN A 79 -2.47 12.72 -10.24
N ALA A 80 -2.74 12.24 -9.02
CA ALA A 80 -1.73 11.55 -8.21
C ALA A 80 -1.27 10.22 -8.85
N ARG A 81 -2.20 9.46 -9.45
CA ARG A 81 -1.87 8.24 -10.20
C ARG A 81 -1.06 8.54 -11.45
N ASP A 82 -1.42 9.57 -12.22
CA ASP A 82 -0.66 9.99 -13.41
C ASP A 82 0.75 10.47 -13.04
N ALA A 83 0.89 11.27 -11.97
CA ALA A 83 2.20 11.68 -11.46
C ALA A 83 3.06 10.46 -11.06
N ARG A 84 2.45 9.46 -10.44
CA ARG A 84 3.13 8.19 -10.11
C ARG A 84 3.56 7.45 -11.37
N ARG A 85 2.68 7.32 -12.38
CA ARG A 85 3.01 6.71 -13.68
C ARG A 85 4.18 7.40 -14.36
N TYR A 86 4.21 8.74 -14.37
CA TYR A 86 5.35 9.51 -14.93
C TYR A 86 6.67 9.18 -14.23
N ALA A 87 6.67 9.07 -12.90
CA ALA A 87 7.84 8.67 -12.14
C ALA A 87 8.27 7.23 -12.49
N ASP A 88 7.31 6.32 -12.61
CA ASP A 88 7.56 4.90 -12.91
C ASP A 88 8.11 4.70 -14.32
N VAL A 89 7.52 5.30 -15.36
CA VAL A 89 8.04 5.21 -16.74
C VAL A 89 9.43 5.83 -16.87
N THR A 90 9.70 6.91 -16.13
CA THR A 90 11.03 7.55 -16.09
C THR A 90 12.06 6.66 -15.41
N ALA A 91 11.69 6.00 -14.30
CA ALA A 91 12.57 5.08 -13.61
C ALA A 91 12.92 3.87 -14.50
N ILE A 92 11.94 3.29 -15.19
CA ILE A 92 12.15 2.20 -16.14
C ILE A 92 13.08 2.64 -17.28
N LEU A 93 12.80 3.78 -17.92
CA LEU A 93 13.64 4.27 -19.01
C LEU A 93 15.07 4.53 -18.54
N ASN A 94 15.27 5.15 -17.39
CA ASN A 94 16.60 5.39 -16.83
C ASN A 94 17.33 4.08 -16.50
N ALA A 95 16.62 3.05 -16.01
CA ALA A 95 17.22 1.74 -15.76
C ALA A 95 17.69 1.06 -17.06
N ILE A 96 16.91 1.15 -18.14
CA ILE A 96 17.31 0.66 -19.47
C ILE A 96 18.56 1.41 -19.95
N LEU A 97 18.60 2.73 -19.81
CA LEU A 97 19.73 3.55 -20.24
C LEU A 97 21.01 3.30 -19.42
N GLN A 98 20.87 3.03 -18.12
CA GLN A 98 22.01 2.65 -17.28
C GLN A 98 22.53 1.26 -17.67
N TYR A 99 21.63 0.31 -17.92
CA TYR A 99 22.03 -1.00 -18.43
C TYR A 99 22.83 -0.88 -19.73
N THR A 100 22.32 -0.11 -20.71
CA THR A 100 23.01 0.06 -21.99
C THR A 100 24.34 0.78 -21.86
N SER A 101 24.46 1.73 -20.92
CA SER A 101 25.73 2.39 -20.60
C SER A 101 26.77 1.40 -20.05
N ASP A 102 26.34 0.44 -19.23
CA ASP A 102 27.24 -0.51 -18.58
C ASP A 102 27.64 -1.69 -19.48
N THR A 103 26.71 -2.19 -20.29
CA THR A 103 26.93 -3.41 -21.10
C THR A 103 27.19 -3.10 -22.58
N SER A 104 27.09 -1.84 -23.00
CA SER A 104 27.13 -1.40 -24.40
C SER A 104 26.10 -2.09 -25.31
N THR A 105 25.11 -2.78 -24.73
CA THR A 105 24.07 -3.52 -25.44
C THR A 105 22.71 -3.28 -24.78
N LEU A 106 21.63 -3.37 -25.55
CA LEU A 106 20.29 -3.40 -24.96
C LEU A 106 20.08 -4.74 -24.24
N PRO A 107 19.28 -4.78 -23.17
CA PRO A 107 18.95 -6.04 -22.51
C PRO A 107 18.47 -7.05 -23.54
N THR A 108 19.01 -8.27 -23.53
CA THR A 108 18.66 -9.31 -24.51
C THR A 108 17.20 -9.76 -24.40
N GLN A 109 16.63 -9.60 -23.20
CA GLN A 109 15.21 -9.81 -22.91
C GLN A 109 14.33 -8.68 -23.44
N LEU A 110 14.94 -7.66 -24.06
CA LEU A 110 14.26 -6.55 -24.71
C LEU A 110 13.94 -6.90 -26.18
N ASP A 111 13.24 -8.02 -26.41
CA ASP A 111 12.80 -8.48 -27.74
C ASP A 111 11.54 -7.75 -28.22
N CYS A 112 11.63 -6.41 -28.24
CA CYS A 112 10.57 -5.58 -28.80
C CYS A 112 10.85 -5.29 -30.26
N ALA A 113 10.00 -5.82 -31.14
CA ALA A 113 10.06 -5.50 -32.56
C ALA A 113 9.96 -3.97 -32.76
N VAL A 114 10.73 -3.46 -33.71
CA VAL A 114 10.73 -2.03 -34.03
C VAL A 114 9.35 -1.63 -34.52
N GLY A 115 8.80 -0.55 -33.96
CA GLY A 115 7.47 -0.05 -34.31
C GLY A 115 6.31 -0.75 -33.59
N THR A 116 6.59 -1.76 -32.77
CA THR A 116 5.57 -2.49 -31.99
C THR A 116 5.58 -2.05 -30.53
N TYR A 117 4.42 -2.11 -29.88
CA TYR A 117 4.30 -1.96 -28.43
C TYR A 117 4.55 -3.29 -27.76
N CYS A 118 5.27 -3.27 -26.65
CA CYS A 118 5.56 -4.49 -25.90
C CYS A 118 5.29 -4.27 -24.42
N MET A 119 4.52 -5.15 -23.80
CA MET A 119 4.10 -5.00 -22.41
C MET A 119 5.19 -5.48 -21.46
N ILE A 120 5.53 -4.64 -20.48
CA ILE A 120 6.50 -4.97 -19.43
C ILE A 120 5.83 -5.89 -18.42
N GLN A 121 6.38 -7.07 -18.21
CA GLN A 121 5.89 -8.03 -17.22
C GLN A 121 6.60 -7.87 -15.86
N ASN A 122 5.85 -8.05 -14.78
CA ASN A 122 6.32 -8.11 -13.40
C ASN A 122 6.57 -9.58 -13.00
N GLY A 123 7.78 -10.06 -13.29
CA GLY A 123 8.16 -11.46 -13.03
C GLY A 123 7.52 -12.44 -14.01
N GLY A 124 8.24 -13.52 -14.34
CA GLY A 124 7.82 -14.53 -15.33
C GLY A 124 8.51 -14.39 -16.69
N SER A 125 8.54 -15.50 -17.45
CA SER A 125 9.06 -15.53 -18.82
C SER A 125 8.09 -14.84 -19.78
N ALA A 126 8.62 -14.22 -20.84
CA ALA A 126 7.86 -13.54 -21.91
C ALA A 126 6.83 -14.42 -22.65
N SER A 127 6.73 -15.70 -22.29
CA SER A 127 5.86 -16.72 -22.89
C SER A 127 4.52 -16.90 -22.20
N ASP A 128 4.24 -16.24 -21.07
CA ASP A 128 2.93 -16.29 -20.43
C ASP A 128 2.00 -15.26 -21.08
N GLU A 129 1.69 -15.56 -22.34
CA GLU A 129 0.75 -14.85 -23.17
C GLU A 129 -0.66 -15.10 -22.63
N THR A 130 -1.15 -14.21 -21.78
CA THR A 130 -2.59 -13.97 -21.71
C THR A 130 -2.81 -12.47 -21.64
N THR A 131 -3.02 -11.90 -22.82
CA THR A 131 -3.99 -10.83 -23.12
C THR A 131 -4.57 -10.14 -21.89
N GLY A 132 -3.72 -9.42 -21.18
CA GLY A 132 -4.08 -8.53 -20.09
C GLY A 132 -4.31 -7.16 -20.68
N SER A 133 -5.49 -6.99 -21.27
CA SER A 133 -6.02 -5.86 -22.03
C SER A 133 -6.04 -4.52 -21.27
N ASN A 134 -4.91 -4.06 -20.74
CA ASN A 134 -4.79 -2.73 -20.14
C ASN A 134 -4.36 -1.69 -21.18
N CYS A 135 -3.67 -2.14 -22.25
CA CYS A 135 -3.07 -1.32 -23.31
C CYS A 135 -3.92 -1.32 -24.61
N THR A 136 -5.24 -1.49 -24.52
CA THR A 136 -6.14 -1.63 -25.70
C THR A 136 -6.23 -0.40 -26.60
N GLU A 137 -5.77 0.76 -26.11
CA GLU A 137 -5.74 2.01 -26.87
C GLU A 137 -4.50 2.16 -27.78
N LEU A 138 -3.53 1.24 -27.72
CA LEU A 138 -2.23 1.31 -28.41
C LEU A 138 -2.17 0.46 -29.68
N ASP A 139 -3.22 0.55 -30.49
CA ASP A 139 -3.30 0.01 -31.85
C ASP A 139 -3.74 -1.47 -31.95
N SER A 140 -4.16 -1.87 -33.15
CA SER A 140 -4.76 -3.17 -33.53
C SER A 140 -3.81 -4.38 -33.46
N ASN A 141 -2.57 -4.19 -33.00
CA ASN A 141 -1.56 -5.23 -32.91
C ASN A 141 -1.30 -5.48 -31.42
N PRO A 142 -1.73 -6.62 -30.87
CA PRO A 142 -1.63 -6.87 -29.43
C PRO A 142 -0.15 -6.82 -29.01
N PRO A 143 0.19 -6.13 -27.90
CA PRO A 143 1.56 -6.05 -27.46
C PRO A 143 2.10 -7.44 -27.14
N THR A 144 3.29 -7.76 -27.65
CA THR A 144 4.00 -8.97 -27.21
C THR A 144 4.46 -8.77 -25.77
N ALA A 145 4.27 -9.79 -24.94
CA ALA A 145 4.72 -9.77 -23.55
C ALA A 145 6.25 -9.80 -23.50
N MET A 146 6.85 -9.00 -22.61
CA MET A 146 8.30 -8.93 -22.44
C MET A 146 8.70 -8.92 -20.97
N ALA A 147 9.71 -9.73 -20.64
CA ALA A 147 10.23 -9.90 -19.30
C ALA A 147 11.56 -9.17 -19.12
N ILE A 148 11.54 -7.84 -19.00
CA ILE A 148 12.76 -7.05 -18.75
C ILE A 148 13.26 -7.12 -17.29
N GLY A 149 12.43 -7.67 -16.39
CA GLY A 149 12.74 -7.73 -14.94
C GLY A 149 14.04 -8.47 -14.62
N LEU A 150 14.38 -9.53 -15.36
CA LEU A 150 15.54 -10.37 -15.07
C LEU A 150 16.90 -9.70 -15.37
N SER A 151 16.96 -8.64 -16.19
CA SER A 151 18.19 -7.89 -16.48
C SER A 151 18.28 -6.54 -15.75
N LEU A 152 17.14 -5.98 -15.35
CA LEU A 152 17.07 -4.63 -14.79
C LEU A 152 16.90 -4.63 -13.27
N VAL A 153 16.18 -5.61 -12.72
CA VAL A 153 15.96 -5.71 -11.27
C VAL A 153 17.28 -6.07 -10.57
N ASP A 154 17.38 -5.76 -9.28
CA ASP A 154 18.55 -5.84 -8.39
C ASP A 154 19.59 -4.76 -8.63
N LYS A 155 20.11 -4.61 -9.86
CA LYS A 155 21.20 -3.65 -10.13
C LYS A 155 20.72 -2.25 -10.50
N TYR A 156 19.70 -2.13 -11.37
CA TYR A 156 19.25 -0.85 -11.90
C TYR A 156 17.87 -0.43 -11.39
N LEU A 157 17.12 -1.36 -10.79
CA LEU A 157 15.80 -1.14 -10.24
C LEU A 157 15.55 -2.10 -9.06
N ALA A 158 14.90 -1.63 -7.99
CA ALA A 158 14.59 -2.49 -6.85
C ALA A 158 13.51 -3.54 -7.17
N SER A 159 12.55 -3.18 -8.02
CA SER A 159 11.51 -4.04 -8.59
C SER A 159 10.87 -3.33 -9.77
N ILE A 160 10.19 -4.07 -10.64
CA ILE A 160 9.41 -3.45 -11.73
C ILE A 160 8.20 -2.73 -11.11
N PRO A 161 8.02 -1.41 -11.33
CA PRO A 161 6.84 -0.70 -10.87
C PRO A 161 5.57 -1.28 -11.48
N ILE A 162 4.45 -1.17 -10.76
CA ILE A 162 3.13 -1.62 -11.22
C ILE A 162 2.21 -0.41 -11.30
N ASP A 163 1.50 -0.24 -12.42
CA ASP A 163 0.54 0.84 -12.62
C ASP A 163 -0.52 0.78 -11.49
N PRO A 164 -0.80 1.91 -10.81
CA PRO A 164 -1.74 1.95 -9.69
C PRO A 164 -3.20 1.60 -10.06
N SER A 165 -3.52 1.52 -11.35
CA SER A 165 -4.82 1.07 -11.87
C SER A 165 -4.75 -0.27 -12.60
N ALA A 166 -3.57 -0.88 -12.74
CA ALA A 166 -3.48 -2.29 -13.12
C ALA A 166 -4.08 -3.11 -11.98
N ALA A 167 -5.10 -3.91 -12.27
CA ALA A 167 -5.71 -4.78 -11.29
C ALA A 167 -4.61 -5.68 -10.68
N SER A 168 -4.47 -5.62 -9.35
CA SER A 168 -3.52 -6.42 -8.57
C SER A 168 -3.74 -7.94 -8.66
N THR A 169 -4.61 -8.39 -9.56
CA THR A 169 -4.99 -9.77 -9.85
C THR A 169 -4.49 -10.29 -11.21
N ALA A 170 -3.90 -9.45 -12.07
CA ALA A 170 -3.24 -9.92 -13.29
C ALA A 170 -1.77 -10.21 -12.97
N THR A 171 -1.46 -11.47 -12.68
CA THR A 171 -0.20 -12.00 -12.14
C THR A 171 1.07 -11.81 -12.99
N SER A 172 1.02 -11.03 -14.07
CA SER A 172 2.18 -10.93 -14.98
C SER A 172 2.42 -9.52 -15.53
N SER A 173 1.43 -8.64 -15.75
CA SER A 173 1.67 -7.35 -16.43
C SER A 173 1.85 -6.18 -15.46
N SER A 174 2.89 -5.36 -15.69
CA SER A 174 3.15 -4.13 -14.93
C SER A 174 2.18 -2.98 -15.25
N GLY A 175 1.43 -3.06 -16.35
CA GLY A 175 0.63 -1.94 -16.86
C GLY A 175 1.44 -0.86 -17.59
N TYR A 176 2.73 -1.09 -17.81
CA TYR A 176 3.60 -0.25 -18.64
C TYR A 176 3.99 -0.98 -19.93
N TYR A 177 4.35 -0.21 -20.94
CA TYR A 177 4.81 -0.72 -22.23
C TYR A 177 6.10 -0.02 -22.67
N LEU A 178 6.77 -0.66 -23.63
CA LEU A 178 7.92 -0.12 -24.34
C LEU A 178 7.64 -0.12 -25.85
N LYS A 179 8.17 0.87 -26.56
CA LYS A 179 8.22 0.89 -28.02
C LYS A 179 9.60 1.32 -28.47
N ARG A 180 10.15 0.63 -29.48
CA ARG A 180 11.40 1.04 -30.14
C ARG A 180 11.11 1.68 -31.49
N SER A 181 11.62 2.89 -31.69
CA SER A 181 11.56 3.56 -33.00
C SER A 181 12.60 2.99 -33.97
N THR A 182 12.38 3.15 -35.27
CA THR A 182 13.38 2.87 -36.33
C THR A 182 14.68 3.66 -36.15
N SER A 183 14.61 4.81 -35.47
CA SER A 183 15.75 5.64 -35.09
C SER A 183 16.56 5.11 -33.90
N GLY A 184 16.18 3.96 -33.32
CA GLY A 184 16.81 3.38 -32.13
C GLY A 184 16.36 4.02 -30.81
N ARG A 185 15.47 5.02 -30.85
CA ARG A 185 14.91 5.63 -29.65
C ARG A 185 14.00 4.66 -28.89
N ILE A 186 14.10 4.72 -27.56
CA ILE A 186 13.27 3.91 -26.65
C ILE A 186 12.21 4.80 -26.04
N THR A 187 10.95 4.41 -26.22
CA THR A 187 9.79 5.03 -25.58
C THR A 187 9.26 4.09 -24.51
N VAL A 188 9.02 4.59 -23.31
CA VAL A 188 8.33 3.87 -22.23
C VAL A 188 7.09 4.64 -21.86
N GLY A 189 5.95 3.96 -21.74
CA GLY A 189 4.67 4.59 -21.42
C GLY A 189 3.76 3.73 -20.55
N SER A 190 2.69 4.32 -20.03
CA SER A 190 1.66 3.59 -19.29
C SER A 190 0.48 3.23 -20.19
N CYS A 191 -0.06 2.03 -19.97
CA CYS A 191 -1.25 1.57 -20.68
C CYS A 191 -2.49 2.42 -20.36
N THR A 192 -2.56 2.94 -19.14
CA THR A 192 -3.71 3.72 -18.65
C THR A 192 -3.30 5.15 -18.30
N LYS A 193 -4.28 6.05 -18.31
CA LYS A 193 -4.14 7.49 -18.04
C LYS A 193 -5.42 8.02 -17.41
N TYR A 194 -5.32 9.01 -16.52
CA TYR A 194 -6.50 9.70 -16.00
C TYR A 194 -6.92 10.84 -16.94
N GLN A 195 -5.96 11.60 -17.44
CA GLN A 195 -6.20 12.65 -18.43
C GLN A 195 -6.19 12.12 -19.87
N THR A 196 -6.53 12.98 -20.84
CA THR A 196 -6.53 12.60 -22.27
C THR A 196 -5.12 12.43 -22.84
N ALA A 197 -4.12 13.10 -22.28
CA ALA A 197 -2.73 13.05 -22.72
C ALA A 197 -2.07 11.69 -22.40
N SER A 198 -1.27 11.17 -23.34
CA SER A 198 -0.44 9.99 -23.10
C SER A 198 0.64 10.28 -22.05
N ILE A 199 0.93 9.27 -21.23
CA ILE A 199 2.01 9.31 -20.24
C ILE A 199 3.14 8.46 -20.79
N GLU A 200 4.07 9.12 -21.47
CA GLU A 200 5.21 8.47 -22.11
C GLU A 200 6.47 9.34 -22.00
N VAL A 201 7.61 8.66 -21.97
CA VAL A 201 8.94 9.28 -21.96
C VAL A 201 9.79 8.60 -23.03
N GLN A 202 10.61 9.39 -23.74
CA GLN A 202 11.45 8.89 -24.83
C GLN A 202 12.87 9.43 -24.72
N ARG A 203 13.85 8.59 -25.04
CA ARG A 203 15.26 8.94 -25.21
C ARG A 203 15.79 8.33 -26.50
#